data_AF-A0A351F0Q5-F1
#
_entry.id   AF-A0A351F0Q5-F1
#
_cell.length_a   1.000
_cell.length_b   1.000
_cell.length_c   1.000
_cell.angle_alpha   90.00
_cell.angle_beta   90.00
_cell.angle_gamma   90.00
#
_symmetry.space_group_name_H-M   'P 1'
#
loop_
_entity.id
_entity.type
_entity.pdbx_description
1 polymer ?
#
loop_
_entity_poly.entity_id
_entity_poly.type
_entity_poly.pdbx_seq_one_letter_code
_entity_poly.pdbx_strand_id
1 'polypeptide(L)'
;MIKMKHKLIFFGVIVLLTTQILSSCKDRIEYQDIEGNWTLLRANRNGKPTQTLDNVFFEFNPGNRMMTNLLGTENTFEIVYKYPVIEIKNGSDLEELTVKKMEDDTLHLELRIINYKYDFYLMRSESN
;
A
#
# COMPACT_ATOMS: atom_id res chain seq x y z
N MET A 1 5.69 67.94 11.14
CA MET A 1 5.14 66.84 11.95
C MET A 1 4.51 65.81 11.02
N ILE A 2 5.26 64.79 10.56
CA ILE A 2 4.71 63.64 9.80
C ILE A 2 5.46 62.40 10.30
N LYS A 3 4.82 61.65 11.20
CA LYS A 3 5.33 60.38 11.75
C LYS A 3 4.75 59.20 10.95
N MET A 4 5.61 58.20 10.75
CA MET A 4 5.29 56.77 10.63
C MET A 4 4.32 56.35 9.51
N LYS A 5 4.85 55.99 8.35
CA LYS A 5 4.14 55.14 7.36
C LYS A 5 4.99 54.02 6.72
N HIS A 6 6.15 53.69 7.29
CA HIS A 6 7.06 52.69 6.67
C HIS A 6 7.21 51.38 7.45
N LYS A 7 6.62 51.27 8.66
CA LYS A 7 6.63 50.00 9.41
C LYS A 7 5.53 49.02 9.01
N LEU A 8 4.51 49.44 8.25
CA LEU A 8 3.36 48.58 7.92
C LEU A 8 3.55 47.70 6.67
N ILE A 9 4.49 48.04 5.79
CA ILE A 9 4.63 47.33 4.49
C ILE A 9 5.52 46.09 4.62
N PHE A 10 6.45 46.07 5.58
CA PHE A 10 7.38 44.95 5.77
C PHE A 10 6.74 43.72 6.44
N PHE A 11 5.58 43.87 7.09
CA PHE A 11 4.91 42.79 7.80
C PHE A 11 4.00 41.94 6.90
N GLY A 12 3.61 42.44 5.72
CA GLY A 12 2.71 41.74 4.80
C GLY A 12 3.40 40.66 3.95
N VAL A 13 4.70 40.77 3.71
CA VAL A 13 5.45 39.85 2.84
C VAL A 13 5.88 38.57 3.58
N ILE A 14 6.06 38.63 4.90
CA ILE A 14 6.51 37.50 5.72
C ILE A 14 5.36 36.50 6.00
N VAL A 15 4.10 36.96 5.98
CA VAL A 15 2.92 36.12 6.27
C VAL A 15 2.48 35.29 5.06
N LEU A 16 2.90 35.64 3.85
CA LEU A 16 2.54 34.90 2.63
C LEU A 16 3.45 33.68 2.35
N LEU A 17 4.59 33.56 3.05
CA LEU A 17 5.56 32.48 2.79
C LEU A 17 5.39 31.26 3.72
N THR A 18 4.55 31.34 4.75
CA THR A 18 4.43 30.29 5.78
C THR A 18 3.23 29.34 5.58
N THR A 19 2.44 29.49 4.51
CA THR A 19 1.16 28.74 4.33
C THR A 19 1.23 27.52 3.41
N GLN A 20 2.41 27.12 2.92
CA GLN A 20 2.52 26.04 1.92
C GLN A 20 2.90 24.66 2.45
N ILE A 21 2.88 24.42 3.77
CA ILE A 21 3.07 23.05 4.31
C ILE A 21 1.72 22.49 4.73
N LEU A 22 0.83 22.32 3.76
CA LEU A 22 -0.31 21.42 3.93
C LEU A 22 0.21 20.00 3.74
N SER A 23 0.55 19.37 4.85
CA SER A 23 0.86 17.94 4.94
C SER A 23 -0.27 17.14 4.30
N SER A 24 -0.05 16.62 3.10
CA SER A 24 -0.87 15.57 2.51
C SER A 24 -0.55 14.25 3.20
N CYS A 25 -1.04 14.10 4.44
CA CYS A 25 -1.05 12.81 5.10
C CYS A 25 -2.21 12.01 4.50
N LYS A 26 -1.91 11.13 3.53
CA LYS A 26 -2.90 10.22 2.96
C LYS A 26 -3.13 9.11 3.97
N ASP A 27 -4.10 9.29 4.87
CA ASP A 27 -4.42 8.32 5.94
C ASP A 27 -5.03 7.01 5.40
N ARG A 28 -5.50 7.01 4.16
CA ARG A 28 -6.18 5.88 3.52
C ARG A 28 -5.46 5.46 2.25
N ILE A 29 -5.12 4.17 2.18
CA ILE A 29 -4.59 3.55 0.97
C ILE A 29 -5.77 3.28 0.02
N GLU A 30 -5.70 3.81 -1.19
CA GLU A 30 -6.67 3.60 -2.26
C GLU A 30 -6.23 2.41 -3.13
N TYR A 31 -7.14 1.85 -3.91
CA TYR A 31 -6.81 0.69 -4.74
C TYR A 31 -5.70 1.02 -5.75
N GLN A 32 -5.76 2.22 -6.33
CA GLN A 32 -4.78 2.73 -7.29
C GLN A 32 -3.36 2.82 -6.70
N ASP A 33 -3.23 2.94 -5.38
CA ASP A 33 -1.91 2.96 -4.75
C ASP A 33 -1.26 1.56 -4.78
N ILE A 34 -2.07 0.50 -4.60
CA ILE A 34 -1.59 -0.89 -4.58
C ILE A 34 -1.56 -1.56 -5.97
N GLU A 35 -2.10 -0.92 -7.01
CA GLU A 35 -2.02 -1.42 -8.39
C GLU A 35 -0.56 -1.66 -8.82
N GLY A 36 -0.36 -2.68 -9.65
CA GLY A 36 0.96 -3.07 -10.18
C GLY A 36 1.49 -4.39 -9.65
N ASN A 37 2.78 -4.62 -9.93
CA ASN A 37 3.49 -5.86 -9.63
C ASN A 37 4.25 -5.76 -8.31
N TRP A 38 4.17 -6.81 -7.51
CA TRP A 38 4.77 -6.89 -6.19
C TRP A 38 5.47 -8.23 -6.01
N THR A 39 6.75 -8.21 -5.67
CA THR A 39 7.55 -9.40 -5.42
C THR A 39 7.83 -9.56 -3.94
N LEU A 40 7.83 -10.80 -3.46
CA LEU A 40 8.12 -11.12 -2.07
C LEU A 40 9.56 -10.78 -1.69
N LEU A 41 9.73 -9.93 -0.67
CA LEU A 41 11.01 -9.73 0.01
C LEU A 41 11.19 -10.69 1.19
N ARG A 42 10.14 -10.81 2.02
CA ARG A 42 10.14 -11.67 3.20
C ARG A 42 8.70 -12.00 3.62
N ALA A 43 8.53 -13.17 4.21
CA ALA A 43 7.27 -13.59 4.82
C ALA A 43 7.48 -14.04 6.26
N ASN A 44 6.49 -13.77 7.11
CA ASN A 44 6.36 -14.45 8.40
C ASN A 44 5.15 -15.39 8.34
N ARG A 45 5.29 -16.59 8.89
CA ARG A 45 4.18 -17.53 9.15
C ARG A 45 3.96 -17.62 10.65
N ASN A 46 2.76 -17.24 11.11
CA ASN A 46 2.40 -17.16 12.52
C ASN A 46 3.42 -16.34 13.33
N GLY A 47 3.82 -15.19 12.78
CA GLY A 47 4.77 -14.26 13.42
C GLY A 47 6.24 -14.68 13.37
N LYS A 48 6.59 -15.84 12.78
CA LYS A 48 7.98 -16.29 12.64
C LYS A 48 8.44 -16.21 11.18
N PRO A 49 9.66 -15.74 10.89
CA PRO A 49 10.20 -15.73 9.53
C PRO A 49 10.11 -17.10 8.87
N THR A 50 9.79 -17.13 7.59
CA THR A 50 9.75 -18.35 6.79
C THR A 50 10.40 -18.13 5.43
N GLN A 51 11.07 -19.18 4.95
CA GLN A 51 11.67 -19.25 3.61
C GLN A 51 10.96 -20.30 2.75
N THR A 52 9.83 -20.83 3.19
CA THR A 52 9.11 -21.87 2.44
C THR A 52 8.39 -21.33 1.21
N LEU A 53 8.42 -20.02 0.99
CA LEU A 53 7.74 -19.31 -0.07
C LEU A 53 8.82 -18.55 -0.85
N ASP A 54 9.32 -19.17 -1.89
CA ASP A 54 10.32 -18.57 -2.80
C ASP A 54 9.62 -18.03 -4.05
N ASN A 55 10.07 -16.86 -4.52
CA ASN A 55 9.59 -16.22 -5.74
C ASN A 55 8.07 -15.98 -5.79
N VAL A 56 7.44 -15.75 -4.64
CA VAL A 56 6.02 -15.37 -4.60
C VAL A 56 5.85 -13.95 -5.15
N PHE A 57 4.81 -13.76 -5.96
CA PHE A 57 4.41 -12.45 -6.47
C PHE A 57 2.91 -12.19 -6.27
N PHE A 58 2.54 -10.92 -6.32
CA PHE A 58 1.18 -10.44 -6.42
C PHE A 58 1.11 -9.37 -7.50
N GLU A 59 0.13 -9.48 -8.38
CA GLU A 59 -0.15 -8.48 -9.41
C GLU A 59 -1.58 -7.98 -9.22
N PHE A 60 -1.72 -6.70 -8.85
CA PHE A 60 -3.01 -6.03 -8.72
C PHE A 60 -3.32 -5.27 -10.00
N ASN A 61 -4.27 -5.79 -10.75
CA ASN A 61 -4.62 -5.31 -12.09
C ASN A 61 -5.73 -4.26 -12.06
N PRO A 62 -5.71 -3.28 -13.00
CA PRO A 62 -6.85 -2.42 -13.24
C PRO A 62 -8.12 -3.26 -13.49
N GLY A 63 -9.21 -2.94 -12.79
CA GLY A 63 -10.47 -3.68 -12.90
C GLY A 63 -10.70 -4.75 -11.81
N ASN A 64 -10.09 -4.59 -10.64
CA ASN A 64 -10.32 -5.43 -9.46
C ASN A 64 -9.99 -6.91 -9.69
N ARG A 65 -8.83 -7.19 -10.30
CA ARG A 65 -8.28 -8.55 -10.41
C ARG A 65 -6.94 -8.62 -9.72
N MET A 66 -6.65 -9.77 -9.12
CA MET A 66 -5.36 -10.07 -8.50
C MET A 66 -4.82 -11.37 -9.09
N MET A 67 -3.57 -11.38 -9.54
CA MET A 67 -2.86 -12.60 -9.92
C MET A 67 -1.75 -12.90 -8.91
N THR A 68 -1.56 -14.17 -8.56
CA THR A 68 -0.48 -14.60 -7.65
C THR A 68 -0.13 -16.07 -7.87
N ASN A 69 1.12 -16.44 -7.59
CA ASN A 69 1.58 -17.83 -7.53
C ASN A 69 1.64 -18.41 -6.10
N LEU A 70 1.03 -17.75 -5.12
CA LEU A 70 1.12 -18.12 -3.70
C LEU A 70 0.69 -19.56 -3.39
N LEU A 71 -0.22 -20.12 -4.19
CA LEU A 71 -0.72 -21.50 -4.04
C LEU A 71 0.11 -22.54 -4.82
N GLY A 72 1.29 -22.17 -5.33
CA GLY A 72 2.19 -23.04 -6.09
C GLY A 72 2.00 -22.99 -7.61
N THR A 73 0.86 -22.49 -8.10
CA THR A 73 0.60 -22.16 -9.50
C THR A 73 0.07 -20.73 -9.61
N GLU A 74 0.20 -20.12 -10.78
CA GLU A 74 -0.41 -18.82 -11.06
C GLU A 74 -1.94 -18.94 -11.06
N ASN A 75 -2.58 -18.15 -10.22
CA ASN A 75 -4.02 -18.08 -10.09
C ASN A 75 -4.47 -16.62 -10.19
N THR A 76 -5.56 -16.39 -10.90
CA THR A 76 -6.21 -15.08 -11.00
C THR A 76 -7.51 -15.09 -10.20
N PHE A 77 -7.70 -14.05 -9.40
CA PHE A 77 -8.85 -13.87 -8.54
C PHE A 77 -9.55 -12.56 -8.88
N GLU A 78 -10.89 -12.61 -8.96
CA GLU A 78 -11.70 -11.41 -8.86
C GLU A 78 -11.70 -10.94 -7.41
N ILE A 79 -11.45 -9.65 -7.19
CA ILE A 79 -11.35 -9.06 -5.88
C ILE A 79 -12.32 -7.89 -5.72
N VAL A 80 -12.59 -7.48 -4.48
CA VAL A 80 -13.25 -6.22 -4.16
C VAL A 80 -12.45 -5.54 -3.07
N TYR A 81 -11.94 -4.35 -3.35
CA TYR A 81 -11.18 -3.57 -2.38
C TYR A 81 -12.08 -2.68 -1.53
N LYS A 82 -12.06 -2.91 -0.22
CA LYS A 82 -12.68 -2.08 0.81
C LYS A 82 -11.66 -1.86 1.91
N TYR A 83 -10.86 -0.80 1.78
CA TYR A 83 -9.77 -0.49 2.72
C TYR A 83 -10.13 -0.81 4.18
N PRO A 84 -9.27 -1.56 4.91
CA PRO A 84 -7.98 -2.11 4.47
C PRO A 84 -8.10 -3.49 3.78
N VAL A 85 -9.30 -4.00 3.55
CA VAL A 85 -9.56 -5.40 3.14
C VAL A 85 -9.66 -5.54 1.63
N ILE A 86 -9.09 -6.62 1.10
CA ILE A 86 -9.31 -7.13 -0.25
C ILE A 86 -10.10 -8.43 -0.11
N GLU A 87 -11.38 -8.38 -0.47
CA GLU A 87 -12.25 -9.56 -0.50
C GLU A 87 -12.00 -10.35 -1.79
N ILE A 88 -11.73 -11.64 -1.70
CA ILE A 88 -11.65 -12.54 -2.86
C ILE A 88 -13.05 -13.07 -3.17
N LYS A 89 -13.49 -12.99 -4.43
CA LYS A 89 -14.85 -13.44 -4.82
C LYS A 89 -14.92 -14.93 -5.17
N ASN A 90 -13.87 -15.48 -5.77
CA ASN A 90 -13.92 -16.80 -6.41
C ASN A 90 -12.79 -17.77 -5.97
N GLY A 91 -12.08 -17.51 -4.86
CA GLY A 91 -10.98 -18.34 -4.38
C GLY A 91 -11.33 -19.07 -3.09
N SER A 92 -11.31 -20.41 -3.08
CA SER A 92 -11.64 -21.22 -1.91
C SER A 92 -10.53 -21.31 -0.88
N ASP A 93 -9.28 -21.17 -1.32
CA ASP A 93 -8.10 -21.51 -0.51
C ASP A 93 -7.41 -20.28 0.10
N LEU A 94 -7.84 -19.09 -0.33
CA LEU A 94 -7.43 -17.80 0.22
C LEU A 94 -8.68 -17.13 0.80
N GLU A 95 -8.62 -16.73 2.07
CA GLU A 95 -9.74 -16.05 2.72
C GLU A 95 -9.81 -14.58 2.29
N GLU A 96 -9.27 -13.68 3.11
CA GLU A 96 -9.18 -12.25 2.86
C GLU A 96 -7.73 -11.78 2.98
N LEU A 97 -7.38 -10.74 2.20
CA LEU A 97 -6.13 -10.03 2.37
C LEU A 97 -6.41 -8.70 3.08
N THR A 98 -5.51 -8.29 3.95
CA THR A 98 -5.54 -6.99 4.59
C THR A 98 -4.29 -6.21 4.23
N VAL A 99 -4.47 -5.03 3.66
CA VAL A 99 -3.42 -4.04 3.43
C VAL A 99 -3.08 -3.39 4.77
N LYS A 100 -1.95 -3.78 5.37
CA LYS A 100 -1.53 -3.28 6.68
C LYS A 100 -0.85 -1.92 6.58
N LYS A 101 0.00 -1.77 5.57
CA LYS A 101 0.85 -0.59 5.39
C LYS A 101 1.35 -0.53 3.96
N MET A 102 1.57 0.69 3.48
CA MET A 102 2.28 0.96 2.24
C MET A 102 3.23 2.12 2.49
N GLU A 103 4.49 1.97 2.09
CA GLU A 103 5.53 3.00 2.18
C GLU A 103 6.37 2.93 0.91
N ASP A 104 6.34 4.00 0.12
CA ASP A 104 7.04 4.11 -1.16
C ASP A 104 6.78 2.88 -2.07
N ASP A 105 7.81 2.07 -2.27
CA ASP A 105 7.79 0.85 -3.08
C ASP A 105 7.63 -0.42 -2.26
N THR A 106 7.13 -0.32 -1.02
CA THR A 106 6.89 -1.47 -0.14
C THR A 106 5.43 -1.59 0.27
N LEU A 107 4.96 -2.83 0.29
CA LEU A 107 3.59 -3.18 0.66
C LEU A 107 3.61 -4.29 1.71
N HIS A 108 2.95 -4.04 2.84
CA HIS A 108 2.72 -5.05 3.87
C HIS A 108 1.30 -5.59 3.74
N LEU A 109 1.20 -6.85 3.30
CA LEU A 109 -0.04 -7.61 3.25
C LEU A 109 -0.10 -8.63 4.37
N GLU A 110 -1.28 -8.77 4.96
CA GLU A 110 -1.62 -9.86 5.85
C GLU A 110 -2.67 -10.74 5.17
N LEU A 111 -2.55 -12.07 5.25
CA LEU A 111 -3.59 -12.97 4.77
C LEU A 111 -3.59 -14.30 5.52
N ARG A 112 -4.69 -15.05 5.42
CA ARG A 112 -4.81 -16.40 5.97
C ARG A 112 -4.91 -17.44 4.87
N ILE A 113 -4.09 -18.49 5.03
CA ILE A 113 -4.17 -19.71 4.21
C ILE A 113 -4.42 -20.87 5.18
N ILE A 114 -5.62 -21.45 5.10
CA ILE A 114 -6.06 -22.53 5.99
C ILE A 114 -5.92 -22.09 7.47
N ASN A 115 -4.91 -22.58 8.20
CA ASN A 115 -4.70 -22.32 9.62
C ASN A 115 -3.48 -21.42 9.90
N TYR A 116 -2.87 -20.87 8.85
CA TYR A 116 -1.66 -20.07 8.96
C TYR A 116 -1.95 -18.61 8.63
N LYS A 117 -1.56 -17.73 9.54
CA LYS A 117 -1.47 -16.30 9.26
C LYS A 117 -0.13 -16.03 8.60
N TYR A 118 -0.16 -15.32 7.48
CA TYR A 118 1.02 -14.83 6.80
C TYR A 118 1.08 -13.31 6.84
N ASP A 119 2.28 -12.79 7.13
CA ASP A 119 2.63 -11.38 6.96
C ASP A 119 3.65 -11.30 5.83
N PHE A 120 3.23 -10.75 4.70
CA PHE A 120 4.03 -10.56 3.51
C PHE A 120 4.55 -9.13 3.44
N TYR A 121 5.86 -9.01 3.22
CA TYR A 121 6.51 -7.74 2.92
C TYR A 121 6.96 -7.82 1.47
N LEU A 122 6.34 -6.99 0.64
CA LEU A 122 6.50 -7.01 -0.79
C LEU A 122 7.21 -5.74 -1.24
N MET A 123 7.95 -5.85 -2.34
CA MET A 123 8.56 -4.73 -3.05
C MET A 123 7.89 -4.56 -4.40
N ARG A 124 7.66 -3.31 -4.81
CA ARG A 124 7.18 -3.00 -6.14
C ARG A 124 8.21 -3.48 -7.16
N SER A 125 7.74 -4.15 -8.20
CA SER A 125 8.56 -4.67 -9.28
C SER A 125 8.20 -3.96 -10.57
N GLU A 126 9.21 -3.59 -11.35
CA GLU A 126 9.02 -3.13 -12.72
C GLU A 126 8.48 -4.30 -13.55
N SER A 127 7.39 -4.10 -14.29
CA SER A 127 6.94 -5.05 -15.30
C SER A 127 8.00 -5.10 -16.40
N ASN A 128 8.72 -6.22 -16.53
CA ASN A 128 9.58 -6.45 -17.71
C ASN A 128 8.77 -6.63 -18.98
#